data_AF-A0A7C1BN33-F1
#
_entry.id   AF-A0A7C1BN33-F1
#
_cell.length_a   1.000
_cell.length_b   1.000
_cell.length_c   1.000
_cell.angle_alpha   90.00
_cell.angle_beta   90.00
_cell.angle_gamma   90.00
#
_symmetry.space_group_name_H-M   'P 1'
#
loop_
_entity.id
_entity.type
_entity.pdbx_description
1 polymer ?
#
loop_
_entity_poly.entity_id
_entity_poly.type
_entity_poly.pdbx_seq_one_letter_code
_entity_poly.pdbx_strand_id
1 'polypeptide(L)'
;MGDTIIVLQVAREIVDDVREQIGEPAEVISYLKTLAPVEFPKVAVEVYKKIVKYARESGEVSLVLSCPIGLAFQIGQLIGLGKYRIQVYQYIFGKYLRIPPLTRYHLKHEG
;
A
#
# COMPACT_ATOMS: atom_id res chain seq x y z
N MET A 1 16.50 -1.03 11.46
CA MET A 1 15.65 0.02 10.89
C MET A 1 14.29 -0.62 10.66
N GLY A 2 13.22 -0.08 11.24
CA GLY A 2 11.87 -0.58 11.01
C GLY A 2 11.40 -0.27 9.59
N ASP A 3 10.45 -1.04 9.09
CA ASP A 3 9.87 -0.84 7.77
C ASP A 3 9.15 0.51 7.70
N THR A 4 9.28 1.25 6.59
CA THR A 4 8.56 2.52 6.44
C THR A 4 7.10 2.24 6.10
N ILE A 5 6.19 2.57 7.01
CA ILE A 5 4.74 2.32 6.85
C ILE A 5 4.09 3.50 6.13
N ILE A 6 3.37 3.21 5.04
CA ILE A 6 2.54 4.15 4.29
C ILE A 6 1.09 3.65 4.31
N VAL A 7 0.18 4.52 4.71
CA VAL A 7 -1.27 4.24 4.76
C VAL A 7 -2.01 5.07 3.73
N LEU A 8 -2.85 4.42 2.92
CA LEU A 8 -3.90 5.09 2.16
C LEU A 8 -5.25 4.78 2.79
N GLN A 9 -6.02 5.81 3.12
CA GLN A 9 -7.35 5.67 3.70
C GLN A 9 -8.39 6.47 2.90
N VAL A 10 -9.32 5.74 2.28
CA VAL A 10 -10.43 6.28 1.47
C VAL A 10 -11.75 5.92 2.12
N ALA A 11 -12.63 6.91 2.28
CA ALA A 11 -13.97 6.84 2.89
C ALA A 11 -14.03 6.40 4.36
N ARG A 12 -13.06 5.64 4.85
CA ARG A 12 -12.93 5.19 6.23
C ARG A 12 -11.50 5.42 6.71
N GLU A 13 -11.38 5.92 7.93
CA GLU A 13 -10.12 6.02 8.66
C GLU A 13 -9.68 4.66 9.20
N ILE A 14 -8.40 4.33 9.02
CA ILE A 14 -7.78 3.08 9.48
C ILE A 14 -6.44 3.30 10.20
N VAL A 15 -6.00 4.56 10.31
CA VAL A 15 -4.66 4.89 10.81
C VAL A 15 -4.43 4.40 12.24
N ASP A 16 -5.44 4.47 13.10
CA ASP A 16 -5.31 4.05 14.50
C ASP A 16 -5.20 2.52 14.60
N ASP A 17 -6.02 1.78 13.84
CA ASP A 17 -5.89 0.31 13.74
C ASP A 17 -4.48 -0.09 13.23
N VAL A 18 -3.91 0.68 12.30
CA VAL A 18 -2.55 0.44 11.78
C VAL A 18 -1.49 0.74 12.84
N ARG A 19 -1.61 1.86 13.58
CA ARG A 19 -0.69 2.22 14.66
C ARG A 19 -0.65 1.13 15.74
N GLU A 20 -1.83 0.64 16.13
CA GLU A 20 -1.95 -0.38 17.18
C GLU A 20 -1.41 -1.74 16.75
N GLN A 21 -1.61 -2.14 15.49
CA GLN A 21 -1.33 -3.51 15.05
C GLN A 21 -0.02 -3.68 14.26
N ILE A 22 0.46 -2.63 13.60
CA ILE A 22 1.64 -2.69 12.71
C ILE A 22 2.74 -1.76 13.24
N GLY A 23 2.39 -0.52 13.58
CA GLY A 23 3.33 0.51 14.07
C GLY A 23 3.06 1.89 13.49
N GLU A 24 3.87 2.87 13.87
CA GLU A 24 3.65 4.28 13.49
C GLU A 24 3.85 4.52 11.98
N PRO A 25 2.84 5.05 11.26
CA PRO A 25 2.98 5.43 9.86
C PRO A 25 3.94 6.60 9.67
N ALA A 26 4.84 6.48 8.69
CA ALA A 26 5.63 7.61 8.21
C ALA A 26 4.82 8.56 7.31
N GLU A 27 3.71 8.06 6.73
CA GLU A 27 2.84 8.83 5.86
C GLU A 27 1.40 8.29 5.90
N VAL A 28 0.43 9.20 5.95
CA VAL A 28 -1.00 8.88 5.95
C VAL A 28 -1.69 9.74 4.89
N ILE A 29 -2.13 9.10 3.82
CA ILE A 29 -2.78 9.74 2.68
C ILE A 29 -4.28 9.57 2.87
N SER A 30 -4.97 10.67 3.17
CA SER A 30 -6.37 10.64 3.60
C SER A 30 -7.33 11.25 2.58
N TYR A 31 -8.29 10.45 2.15
CA TYR A 31 -9.42 10.84 1.34
C TYR A 31 -10.70 10.37 2.04
N LEU A 32 -11.13 11.07 3.10
CA LEU A 32 -12.31 10.72 3.91
C LEU A 32 -13.65 11.07 3.21
N LYS A 33 -13.76 10.65 1.94
CA LYS A 33 -14.92 10.76 1.09
C LYS A 33 -14.91 9.61 0.09
N THR A 34 -16.07 9.33 -0.51
CA THR A 34 -16.14 8.49 -1.71
C THR A 34 -15.41 9.17 -2.86
N LEU A 35 -14.56 8.43 -3.55
CA LEU A 35 -13.87 8.89 -4.76
C LEU A 35 -14.62 8.44 -6.01
N ALA A 36 -14.79 9.35 -6.96
CA ALA A 36 -15.23 9.01 -8.31
C ALA A 36 -14.08 8.32 -9.09
N PRO A 37 -14.36 7.40 -10.03
CA PRO A 37 -13.32 6.71 -10.80
C PRO A 37 -12.34 7.65 -11.53
N VAL A 38 -12.82 8.82 -11.99
CA VAL A 38 -11.98 9.84 -12.65
C VAL A 38 -10.90 10.44 -11.73
N GLU A 39 -11.09 10.35 -10.40
CA GLU A 39 -10.11 10.83 -9.42
C GLU A 39 -8.96 9.82 -9.20
N PHE A 40 -9.17 8.53 -9.52
CA PHE A 40 -8.23 7.46 -9.18
C PHE A 40 -6.81 7.67 -9.74
N PRO A 41 -6.61 8.07 -11.01
CA PRO A 41 -5.26 8.26 -11.53
C PRO A 41 -4.46 9.32 -10.76
N LYS A 42 -5.12 10.41 -10.34
CA LYS A 42 -4.48 11.47 -9.55
C LYS A 42 -4.04 10.93 -8.18
N VAL A 43 -4.92 10.20 -7.50
CA VAL A 43 -4.63 9.60 -6.19
C VAL A 43 -3.54 8.53 -6.30
N ALA A 44 -3.59 7.68 -7.33
CA ALA A 44 -2.58 6.65 -7.58
C ALA A 44 -1.18 7.27 -7.77
N VAL A 45 -1.08 8.36 -8.53
CA VAL A 45 0.19 9.10 -8.75
C VAL A 45 0.69 9.73 -7.45
N GLU A 46 -0.17 10.29 -6.62
CA GLU A 46 0.21 10.84 -5.32
C GLU A 46 0.79 9.77 -4.41
N VAL A 47 0.08 8.66 -4.25
CA VAL A 47 0.52 7.51 -3.43
C VAL A 47 1.84 6.97 -3.95
N TYR A 48 1.97 6.78 -5.26
CA TYR A 48 3.20 6.33 -5.89
C TYR A 48 4.38 7.26 -5.59
N LYS A 49 4.21 8.58 -5.67
CA LYS A 49 5.29 9.54 -5.34
C LYS A 49 5.77 9.40 -3.90
N LYS A 50 4.86 9.17 -2.95
CA LYS A 50 5.21 8.92 -1.54
C LYS A 50 5.97 7.61 -1.38
N ILE A 51 5.50 6.53 -2.01
CA ILE A 51 6.20 5.24 -2.03
C ILE A 51 7.62 5.40 -2.57
N VAL A 52 7.80 6.08 -3.70
CA VAL A 52 9.13 6.28 -4.31
C VAL A 52 10.08 7.05 -3.39
N LYS A 53 9.58 8.11 -2.72
CA LYS A 53 10.37 8.88 -1.74
C LYS A 53 10.90 7.95 -0.65
N TYR A 54 10.01 7.24 0.03
CA TYR A 54 10.39 6.42 1.18
C TYR A 54 11.15 5.15 0.81
N ALA A 55 10.86 4.54 -0.34
CA ALA A 55 11.59 3.37 -0.83
C ALA A 55 13.06 3.69 -1.12
N ARG A 56 13.38 4.92 -1.56
CA ARG A 56 14.76 5.39 -1.76
C ARG A 56 15.50 5.65 -0.45
N GLU A 57 14.78 6.05 0.60
CA GLU A 57 15.36 6.38 1.91
C GLU A 57 15.58 5.13 2.79
N SER A 58 14.66 4.16 2.74
CA SER A 58 14.60 3.05 3.71
C SER A 58 14.77 1.64 3.11
N GLY A 59 14.67 1.51 1.78
CA GLY A 59 14.85 0.24 1.07
C GLY A 59 13.62 -0.68 1.06
N GLU A 60 12.77 -0.67 2.10
CA GLU A 60 11.50 -1.44 2.16
C GLU A 60 10.34 -0.55 2.64
N VAL A 61 9.21 -0.65 1.95
CA VAL A 61 7.98 0.09 2.28
C VAL A 61 6.86 -0.88 2.59
N SER A 62 6.29 -0.76 3.78
CA SER A 62 5.07 -1.44 4.19
C SER A 62 3.85 -0.62 3.75
N LEU A 63 3.00 -1.19 2.92
CA LEU A 63 1.85 -0.52 2.31
C LEU A 63 0.55 -1.09 2.86
N VAL A 64 -0.27 -0.23 3.43
CA VAL A 64 -1.63 -0.54 3.90
C VAL A 64 -2.64 0.27 3.09
N LEU A 65 -3.54 -0.39 2.37
CA LEU A 65 -4.51 0.26 1.49
C LEU A 65 -5.93 -0.02 1.96
N SER A 66 -6.65 1.03 2.37
CA SER A 66 -8.10 1.03 2.51
C SER A 66 -8.69 1.90 1.40
N CYS A 67 -8.96 1.30 0.24
CA CYS A 67 -9.45 2.02 -0.93
C CYS A 67 -10.19 1.12 -1.92
N PRO A 68 -10.94 1.69 -2.89
CA PRO A 68 -11.53 0.90 -3.96
C PRO A 68 -10.48 0.07 -4.73
N ILE A 69 -10.82 -1.18 -5.05
CA ILE A 69 -9.88 -2.13 -5.66
C ILE A 69 -9.26 -1.63 -6.98
N GLY A 70 -10.01 -0.87 -7.78
CA GLY A 70 -9.51 -0.28 -9.02
C GLY A 70 -8.35 0.71 -8.78
N LEU A 71 -8.42 1.50 -7.70
CA LEU A 71 -7.34 2.39 -7.29
C LEU A 71 -6.14 1.60 -6.78
N ALA A 72 -6.35 0.60 -5.91
CA ALA A 72 -5.28 -0.27 -5.42
C ALA A 72 -4.53 -0.95 -6.58
N PHE A 73 -5.25 -1.41 -7.60
CA PHE A 73 -4.66 -2.04 -8.78
C PHE A 73 -3.80 -1.06 -9.60
N GLN A 74 -4.28 0.17 -9.82
CA GLN A 74 -3.50 1.21 -10.51
C GLN A 74 -2.22 1.58 -9.74
N ILE A 75 -2.29 1.65 -8.40
CA ILE A 75 -1.11 1.84 -7.55
C ILE A 75 -0.12 0.67 -7.75
N GLY A 76 -0.62 -0.57 -7.74
CA GLY A 76 0.18 -1.77 -8.01
C GLY A 76 0.86 -1.75 -9.38
N GLN A 77 0.16 -1.30 -10.43
CA GLN A 77 0.72 -1.11 -11.77
C GLN A 77 1.88 -0.11 -11.77
N LEU A 78 1.73 1.03 -11.10
CA LEU A 78 2.78 2.05 -11.00
C LEU A 78 3.99 1.54 -10.20
N ILE A 79 3.76 0.83 -9.09
CA ILE A 79 4.82 0.18 -8.31
C ILE A 79 5.61 -0.80 -9.17
N GLY A 80 4.92 -1.59 -9.99
CA GLY A 80 5.53 -2.60 -10.88
C GLY A 80 6.42 -2.02 -11.98
N LEU A 81 6.31 -0.71 -12.29
CA LEU A 81 7.26 -0.01 -13.17
C LEU A 81 8.61 0.21 -12.50
N GLY A 82 8.67 0.14 -11.16
CA GLY A 82 9.90 0.26 -10.37
C GLY A 82 10.36 -1.09 -9.80
N LYS A 83 11.60 -1.12 -9.31
CA LYS A 83 12.17 -2.27 -8.57
C LYS A 83 12.18 -2.01 -7.07
N TYR A 84 11.05 -1.53 -6.52
CA TYR A 84 10.92 -1.22 -5.10
C TYR A 84 10.54 -2.47 -4.31
N ARG A 85 11.07 -2.63 -3.09
CA ARG A 85 10.62 -3.67 -2.17
C ARG A 85 9.39 -3.16 -1.42
N ILE A 86 8.23 -3.67 -1.82
CA ILE A 86 6.95 -3.33 -1.22
C ILE A 86 6.42 -4.55 -0.48
N GLN A 87 6.07 -4.35 0.79
CA GLN A 87 5.35 -5.32 1.60
C GLN A 87 3.91 -4.87 1.76
N VAL A 88 2.94 -5.66 1.29
CA VAL A 88 1.51 -5.33 1.43
C VAL A 88 0.95 -5.95 2.71
N TYR A 89 0.10 -5.21 3.42
CA TYR A 89 -0.72 -5.73 4.51
C TYR A 89 -2.20 -5.71 4.12
N GLN A 90 -2.94 -6.74 4.56
CA GLN A 90 -4.37 -6.86 4.36
C GLN A 90 -5.05 -7.09 5.70
N TYR A 91 -6.16 -6.39 5.94
CA TYR A 91 -7.01 -6.66 7.09
C TYR A 91 -7.85 -7.92 6.85
N ILE A 92 -7.68 -8.93 7.70
CA ILE A 92 -8.38 -10.22 7.65
C ILE A 92 -8.67 -10.66 9.08
N PHE A 93 -9.93 -11.05 9.37
CA PHE A 93 -10.37 -11.57 10.68
C PHE A 93 -9.91 -10.72 11.88
N GLY A 94 -10.06 -9.39 11.79
CA GLY A 94 -9.72 -8.50 12.89
C GLY A 94 -8.27 -8.03 12.93
N LYS A 95 -7.40 -8.53 12.05
CA LYS A 95 -5.95 -8.27 12.10
C LYS A 95 -5.38 -7.85 10.75
N TYR A 96 -4.39 -6.97 10.76
CA TYR A 96 -3.53 -6.76 9.60
C TYR A 96 -2.51 -7.89 9.46
N LEU A 97 -2.59 -8.60 8.34
CA LEU A 97 -1.67 -9.68 8.01
C LEU A 97 -0.75 -9.27 6.89
N ARG A 98 0.54 -9.60 7.05
CA ARG A 98 1.56 -9.47 6.02
C ARG A 98 1.23 -10.42 4.85
N ILE A 99 1.01 -9.89 3.65
CA ILE A 99 0.73 -10.70 2.47
C ILE A 99 2.05 -11.23 1.88
N PRO A 100 2.21 -12.57 1.72
CA PRO A 100 3.40 -13.12 1.08
C PRO A 100 3.60 -12.55 -0.34
N PRO A 101 4.81 -12.13 -0.72
CA PRO A 101 5.04 -11.58 -2.05
C PRO A 101 4.91 -12.66 -3.12
N LEU A 102 4.35 -12.28 -4.27
CA LEU A 102 4.45 -13.10 -5.47
C LEU A 102 5.89 -13.04 -5.99
N THR A 103 6.50 -14.20 -6.25
CA THR A 103 7.87 -14.29 -6.78
C THR A 103 7.90 -15.07 -8.09
N ARG A 104 9.04 -15.01 -8.79
CA ARG A 104 9.26 -15.80 -10.02
C ARG A 104 9.15 -17.32 -9.78
N TYR A 105 9.31 -17.78 -8.55
CA TYR A 105 9.14 -19.19 -8.22
C TYR A 105 7.71 -19.65 -8.49
N HIS A 106 6.72 -18.89 -8.01
CA HIS A 106 5.29 -19.16 -8.22
C HIS A 106 4.91 -19.16 -9.71
N LEU A 107 5.55 -18.34 -10.54
CA LEU A 107 5.29 -18.31 -11.98
C LEU A 107 5.89 -19.50 -12.76
N LYS A 108 6.84 -20.23 -12.17
CA LYS A 108 7.60 -21.29 -12.85
C LYS A 108 7.23 -22.70 -12.40
N HIS A 109 6.60 -22.84 -11.23
CA HIS A 109 6.38 -24.14 -10.57
C HIS A 109 4.91 -24.41 -10.28
N GLU A 110 3.99 -23.69 -10.94
CA GLU A 110 2.59 -24.09 -11.03
C GLU A 110 2.30 -24.56 -12.46
N GLY A 111 2.43 -25.88 -12.62
CA GLY A 111 2.11 -26.68 -13.80
C GLY A 111 1.78 -28.09 -13.35
#